data_AF-A0A1F7RZC1-F1
#
_entry.id   AF-A0A1F7RZC1-F1
#
_cell.length_a   1.000
_cell.length_b   1.000
_cell.length_c   1.000
_cell.angle_alpha   90.00
_cell.angle_beta   90.00
_cell.angle_gamma   90.00
#
_symmetry.space_group_name_H-M   'P 1'
#
loop_
_entity.id
_entity.type
_entity.pdbx_description
1 polymer ?
#
loop_
_entity_poly.entity_id
_entity_poly.type
_entity_poly.pdbx_seq_one_letter_code
_entity_poly.pdbx_strand_id
1 'polypeptide(L)'
;MRIVLVPTIVSGLNVDQIGPIFRFALDFSHHITGISVQPAAAVGRKNLENRREDNFNLADLAIEFGKQTNLTKCPDDWFPLNAISSITMGLSNLRGEEIAGPSCDAHCSLGAYFYVDEFNKAHCINHFFNLEKFFHEIANVATAKTGHFFKQIISRYTELKRLERCFDDTKAPRGLTFQRMLQAFDGWEDKSIGRNPGWNQYGYNGIFVAGMHFMDSTNFNIRRLHRCIIHYVTLSGKRIPFCNYNAGLRIRNDEEAIRNKETIKVLDI
;
A
#
# COMPACT_ATOMS: atom_id res chain seq x y z
N MET A 1 10.10 17.50 4.23
CA MET A 1 10.32 16.45 3.22
C MET A 1 9.72 15.16 3.77
N ARG A 2 8.99 14.37 2.96
CA ARG A 2 8.45 13.05 3.36
C ARG A 2 9.24 11.96 2.64
N ILE A 3 9.69 10.96 3.38
CA ILE A 3 10.58 9.89 2.93
C ILE A 3 9.86 8.55 3.13
N VAL A 4 10.05 7.64 2.17
CA VAL A 4 9.62 6.24 2.28
C VAL A 4 10.87 5.36 2.22
N LEU A 5 11.06 4.52 3.22
CA LEU A 5 12.15 3.53 3.23
C LEU A 5 11.75 2.35 2.34
N VAL A 6 12.66 1.86 1.50
CA VAL A 6 12.39 0.73 0.59
C VAL A 6 13.41 -0.39 0.81
N PRO A 7 13.34 -1.14 1.93
CA PRO A 7 14.29 -2.21 2.21
C PRO A 7 13.94 -3.49 1.44
N THR A 8 14.96 -4.13 0.88
CA THR A 8 14.84 -5.50 0.35
C THR A 8 15.09 -6.51 1.46
N ILE A 9 14.16 -7.44 1.66
CA ILE A 9 14.27 -8.49 2.69
C ILE A 9 14.52 -9.84 2.02
N VAL A 10 15.54 -10.54 2.54
CA VAL A 10 15.99 -11.85 2.08
C VAL A 10 15.97 -12.81 3.26
N SER A 11 15.37 -13.99 3.06
CA SER A 11 15.38 -15.07 4.06
C SER A 11 16.80 -15.38 4.51
N GLY A 12 17.00 -15.61 5.81
CA GLY A 12 18.30 -15.96 6.39
C GLY A 12 19.35 -14.83 6.43
N LEU A 13 19.06 -13.64 5.87
CA LEU A 13 20.02 -12.52 5.85
C LEU A 13 19.62 -11.37 6.77
N ASN A 14 18.40 -10.84 6.62
CA ASN A 14 18.01 -9.58 7.26
C ASN A 14 16.53 -9.49 7.67
N VAL A 15 15.86 -10.63 7.85
CA VAL A 15 14.46 -10.66 8.32
C VAL A 15 14.33 -10.03 9.71
N ASP A 16 15.34 -10.20 10.56
CA ASP A 16 15.47 -9.62 11.90
C ASP A 16 15.57 -8.08 11.90
N GLN A 17 15.79 -7.46 10.74
CA GLN A 17 15.91 -6.01 10.60
C GLN A 17 14.55 -5.30 10.42
N ILE A 18 13.44 -6.03 10.25
CA ILE A 18 12.10 -5.44 10.05
C ILE A 18 11.71 -4.53 11.22
N GLY A 19 11.86 -5.01 12.46
CA GLY A 19 11.59 -4.25 13.69
C GLY A 19 12.53 -3.06 13.87
N PRO A 20 13.87 -3.23 13.78
CA PRO A 20 14.83 -2.13 13.79
C PRO A 20 14.54 -1.03 12.76
N ILE A 21 14.19 -1.38 11.52
CA ILE A 21 13.82 -0.42 10.48
C ILE A 21 12.56 0.35 10.87
N PHE A 22 11.55 -0.33 11.44
CA PHE A 22 10.35 0.34 11.92
C PHE A 22 10.64 1.29 13.09
N ARG A 23 11.51 0.89 14.02
CA ARG A 23 11.96 1.78 15.11
C ARG A 23 12.67 3.01 14.57
N PHE A 24 13.58 2.84 13.62
CA PHE A 24 14.22 3.96 12.94
C PHE A 24 13.17 4.88 12.26
N ALA A 25 12.17 4.31 11.60
CA ALA A 25 11.09 5.10 11.01
C ALA A 25 10.30 5.90 12.06
N LEU A 26 10.10 5.35 13.26
CA LEU A 26 9.48 6.06 14.39
C LEU A 26 10.37 7.16 14.93
N ASP A 27 11.66 6.91 15.13
CA ASP A 27 12.61 7.91 15.63
C ASP A 27 12.69 9.15 14.71
N PHE A 28 12.40 8.96 13.42
CA PHE A 28 12.35 10.02 12.41
C PHE A 28 10.94 10.21 11.81
N SER A 29 9.88 9.96 12.58
CA SER A 29 8.47 9.99 12.12
C SER A 29 8.04 11.33 11.52
N HIS A 30 8.71 12.44 11.87
CA HIS A 30 8.52 13.75 11.25
C HIS A 30 8.96 13.84 9.78
N HIS A 31 9.77 12.89 9.32
CA HIS A 31 10.31 12.83 7.96
C HIS A 31 9.96 11.52 7.26
N ILE A 32 9.90 10.41 7.99
CA ILE A 32 9.63 9.09 7.44
C ILE A 32 8.15 8.78 7.63
N THR A 33 7.41 8.72 6.52
CA THR A 33 5.96 8.49 6.53
C THR A 33 5.58 7.10 6.07
N GLY A 34 6.55 6.28 5.68
CA GLY A 34 6.28 4.89 5.32
C GLY A 34 7.49 4.03 5.06
N ILE A 35 7.22 2.74 4.97
CA ILE A 35 8.16 1.67 4.69
C ILE A 35 7.52 0.78 3.64
N SER A 36 8.20 0.57 2.52
CA SER A 36 7.79 -0.31 1.43
C SER A 36 8.77 -1.47 1.35
N VAL A 37 8.50 -2.52 2.10
CA VAL A 37 9.30 -3.75 2.13
C VAL A 37 9.20 -4.48 0.80
N GLN A 38 10.34 -4.89 0.28
CA GLN A 38 10.43 -5.64 -0.98
C GLN A 38 11.03 -7.03 -0.66
N PRO A 39 10.21 -8.07 -0.47
CA PRO A 39 10.73 -9.43 -0.48
C PRO A 39 11.51 -9.70 -1.77
N ALA A 40 12.70 -10.29 -1.65
CA ALA A 40 13.54 -10.56 -2.80
C ALA A 40 12.91 -11.61 -3.72
N ALA A 41 12.83 -11.29 -5.00
CA ALA A 41 12.40 -12.22 -6.05
C ALA A 41 13.62 -12.84 -6.75
N ALA A 42 13.58 -14.15 -6.97
CA ALA A 42 14.66 -14.88 -7.61
C ALA A 42 14.49 -14.96 -9.13
N VAL A 43 15.19 -14.10 -9.86
CA VAL A 43 15.14 -14.05 -11.34
C VAL A 43 16.50 -14.40 -11.95
N GLY A 44 16.49 -15.18 -13.04
CA GLY A 44 17.70 -15.57 -13.78
C GLY A 44 18.12 -17.03 -13.56
N ARG A 45 19.40 -17.33 -13.80
CA ARG A 45 19.95 -18.69 -13.66
C ARG A 45 20.27 -18.98 -12.19
N LYS A 46 19.24 -19.29 -11.40
CA LYS A 46 19.38 -19.73 -9.99
C LYS A 46 19.33 -21.27 -9.92
N ASN A 47 20.23 -21.87 -9.12
CA ASN A 47 20.13 -23.30 -8.81
C ASN A 47 18.91 -23.52 -7.90
N LEU A 48 18.01 -24.42 -8.29
CA LEU A 48 16.71 -24.64 -7.64
C LEU A 48 16.73 -25.78 -6.62
N GLU A 49 17.89 -26.35 -6.31
CA GLU A 49 17.99 -27.50 -5.40
C GLU A 49 17.52 -27.19 -3.97
N ASN A 50 17.67 -25.95 -3.48
CA ASN A 50 17.20 -25.52 -2.14
C ASN A 50 15.91 -24.67 -2.19
N ARG A 51 14.89 -25.14 -2.92
CA ARG A 51 13.63 -24.40 -3.21
C ARG A 51 12.80 -23.92 -2.02
N ARG A 52 12.96 -24.47 -0.81
CA ARG A 52 12.05 -24.23 0.33
C ARG A 52 12.54 -23.20 1.35
N GLU A 53 13.83 -22.88 1.40
CA GLU A 53 14.40 -22.04 2.49
C GLU A 53 14.37 -20.53 2.20
N ASP A 54 14.09 -20.12 0.95
CA ASP A 54 14.31 -18.75 0.45
C ASP A 54 13.05 -17.92 0.18
N ASN A 55 11.85 -18.38 0.56
CA ASN A 55 10.60 -17.79 0.07
C ASN A 55 9.91 -16.87 1.08
N PHE A 56 10.65 -15.88 1.60
CA PHE A 56 10.05 -14.83 2.42
C PHE A 56 8.96 -14.10 1.62
N ASN A 57 7.72 -14.13 2.09
CA ASN A 57 6.56 -13.56 1.39
C ASN A 57 5.82 -12.52 2.26
N LEU A 58 4.67 -12.02 1.78
CA LEU A 58 3.91 -10.97 2.49
C LEU A 58 3.28 -11.44 3.80
N ALA A 59 2.91 -12.73 3.90
CA ALA A 59 2.42 -13.29 5.16
C ALA A 59 3.55 -13.40 6.18
N ASP A 60 4.75 -13.80 5.74
CA ASP A 60 5.94 -13.83 6.60
C ASP A 60 6.28 -12.41 7.09
N LEU A 61 6.21 -11.40 6.21
CA LEU A 61 6.34 -9.99 6.61
C LEU A 61 5.37 -9.60 7.73
N ALA A 62 4.08 -9.90 7.57
CA ALA A 62 3.09 -9.56 8.59
C ALA A 62 3.34 -10.28 9.92
N ILE A 63 3.73 -11.55 9.87
CA ILE A 63 4.04 -12.37 11.05
C ILE A 63 5.31 -11.87 11.75
N GLU A 64 6.40 -11.69 11.01
CA GLU A 64 7.68 -11.25 11.55
C GLU A 64 7.64 -9.82 12.07
N PHE A 65 6.91 -8.93 11.39
CA PHE A 65 6.66 -7.59 11.91
C PHE A 65 5.94 -7.66 13.27
N GLY A 66 4.88 -8.48 13.38
CA GLY A 66 4.15 -8.68 14.64
C GLY A 66 5.05 -9.22 15.75
N LYS A 67 5.88 -10.22 15.46
CA LYS A 67 6.84 -10.79 16.43
C LYS A 67 7.89 -9.79 16.90
N GLN A 68 8.44 -8.99 15.98
CA GLN A 68 9.56 -8.08 16.28
C GLN A 68 9.12 -6.76 16.91
N THR A 69 7.89 -6.32 16.65
CA THR A 69 7.38 -5.03 17.14
C THR A 69 6.33 -5.16 18.24
N ASN A 70 5.62 -6.30 18.30
CA ASN A 70 4.45 -6.52 19.15
C ASN A 70 3.32 -5.50 18.92
N LEU A 71 3.21 -4.94 17.70
CA LEU A 71 2.23 -3.91 17.36
C LEU A 71 1.09 -4.39 16.48
N THR A 72 1.25 -5.51 15.77
CA THR A 72 0.22 -6.05 14.88
C THR A 72 0.08 -7.55 15.04
N LYS A 73 -1.10 -8.04 14.70
CA LYS A 73 -1.43 -9.45 14.60
C LYS A 73 -1.81 -9.78 13.16
N CYS A 74 -1.13 -10.77 12.59
CA CYS A 74 -1.51 -11.34 11.30
C CYS A 74 -2.64 -12.38 11.50
N PRO A 75 -3.68 -12.41 10.64
CA PRO A 75 -3.93 -11.52 9.50
C PRO A 75 -4.68 -10.23 9.86
N ASP A 76 -5.26 -10.15 11.05
CA ASP A 76 -6.31 -9.18 11.42
C ASP A 76 -5.94 -7.70 11.18
N ASP A 77 -4.69 -7.30 11.44
CA ASP A 77 -4.23 -5.91 11.35
C ASP A 77 -3.66 -5.50 9.98
N TRP A 78 -3.71 -6.42 9.01
CA TRP A 78 -3.13 -6.24 7.69
C TRP A 78 -4.20 -6.33 6.61
N PHE A 79 -4.13 -5.46 5.62
CA PHE A 79 -5.09 -5.42 4.51
C PHE A 79 -4.38 -5.44 3.16
N PRO A 80 -4.98 -6.05 2.13
CA PRO A 80 -4.43 -5.98 0.78
C PRO A 80 -4.59 -4.57 0.23
N LEU A 81 -3.56 -4.01 -0.41
CA LEU A 81 -3.62 -2.59 -0.78
C LEU A 81 -4.63 -2.24 -1.86
N ASN A 82 -5.08 -3.23 -2.64
CA ASN A 82 -6.16 -3.01 -3.56
C ASN A 82 -7.50 -2.73 -2.85
N ALA A 83 -7.64 -2.98 -1.54
CA ALA A 83 -8.81 -2.54 -0.76
C ALA A 83 -8.99 -1.01 -0.75
N ILE A 84 -7.90 -0.25 -1.00
CA ILE A 84 -7.97 1.21 -1.18
C ILE A 84 -8.84 1.58 -2.40
N SER A 85 -9.03 0.67 -3.37
CA SER A 85 -9.94 0.91 -4.49
C SER A 85 -11.40 1.14 -4.06
N SER A 86 -11.83 0.58 -2.92
CA SER A 86 -13.13 0.86 -2.32
C SER A 86 -13.31 2.35 -1.99
N ILE A 87 -12.24 3.02 -1.55
CA ILE A 87 -12.26 4.47 -1.28
C ILE A 87 -12.46 5.22 -2.60
N THR A 88 -11.71 4.89 -3.64
CA THR A 88 -11.86 5.54 -4.95
C THR A 88 -13.23 5.30 -5.58
N MET A 89 -13.82 4.11 -5.38
CA MET A 89 -15.19 3.82 -5.81
C MET A 89 -16.22 4.67 -5.05
N GLY A 90 -16.10 4.75 -3.72
CA GLY A 90 -16.96 5.60 -2.89
C GLY A 90 -16.86 7.08 -3.27
N LEU A 91 -15.65 7.59 -3.48
CA LEU A 91 -15.42 8.97 -3.94
C LEU A 91 -16.00 9.21 -5.34
N SER A 92 -15.84 8.25 -6.26
CA SER A 92 -16.42 8.33 -7.61
C SER A 92 -17.94 8.43 -7.54
N ASN A 93 -18.57 7.61 -6.69
CA ASN A 93 -20.02 7.64 -6.47
C ASN A 93 -20.49 8.96 -5.84
N LEU A 94 -19.72 9.53 -4.91
CA LEU A 94 -20.05 10.77 -4.23
C LEU A 94 -19.90 12.01 -5.13
N ARG A 95 -18.87 12.03 -5.97
CA ARG A 95 -18.55 13.18 -6.85
C ARG A 95 -19.21 13.08 -8.22
N GLY A 96 -19.66 11.89 -8.62
CA GLY A 96 -20.21 11.67 -9.95
C GLY A 96 -19.14 11.71 -11.06
N GLU A 97 -17.88 11.49 -10.70
CA GLU A 97 -16.73 11.50 -11.59
C GLU A 97 -16.01 10.16 -11.53
N GLU A 98 -15.37 9.74 -12.62
CA GLU A 98 -14.60 8.49 -12.64
C GLU A 98 -13.20 8.73 -12.07
N ILE A 99 -12.94 8.19 -10.87
CA ILE A 99 -11.62 8.26 -10.22
C ILE A 99 -10.94 6.90 -10.34
N ALA A 100 -9.82 6.85 -11.05
CA ALA A 100 -9.05 5.63 -11.21
C ALA A 100 -8.43 5.18 -9.87
N GLY A 101 -8.79 3.98 -9.43
CA GLY A 101 -8.24 3.34 -8.24
C GLY A 101 -7.11 2.34 -8.53
N PRO A 102 -6.34 1.94 -7.51
CA PRO A 102 -5.35 0.87 -7.66
C PRO A 102 -6.05 -0.45 -7.99
N SER A 103 -5.82 -1.00 -9.18
CA SER A 103 -6.48 -2.20 -9.68
C SER A 103 -5.69 -3.49 -9.46
N CYS A 104 -4.60 -3.42 -8.68
CA CYS A 104 -3.70 -4.56 -8.48
C CYS A 104 -4.39 -5.77 -7.84
N ASP A 105 -3.82 -6.94 -8.06
CA ASP A 105 -4.26 -8.16 -7.38
C ASP A 105 -3.98 -8.11 -5.88
N ALA A 106 -4.82 -8.74 -5.06
CA ALA A 106 -4.70 -8.71 -3.60
C ALA A 106 -3.40 -9.33 -3.10
N HIS A 107 -2.83 -10.29 -3.83
CA HIS A 107 -1.55 -10.91 -3.49
C HIS A 107 -0.34 -10.05 -3.88
N CYS A 108 -0.54 -8.90 -4.56
CA CYS A 108 0.56 -8.03 -4.93
C CYS A 108 1.20 -7.32 -3.76
N SER A 109 0.40 -6.96 -2.78
CA SER A 109 0.83 -6.09 -1.71
C SER A 109 -0.08 -6.15 -0.50
N LEU A 110 0.54 -6.04 0.66
CA LEU A 110 -0.10 -6.09 1.96
C LEU A 110 0.35 -4.87 2.75
N GLY A 111 -0.50 -4.28 3.58
CA GLY A 111 -0.11 -3.14 4.40
C GLY A 111 -0.81 -3.06 5.74
N ALA A 112 -0.19 -2.30 6.64
CA ALA A 112 -0.69 -1.90 7.94
C ALA A 112 -0.39 -0.41 8.13
N TYR A 113 -1.29 0.31 8.78
CA TYR A 113 -1.16 1.74 9.01
C TYR A 113 -1.11 2.05 10.50
N PHE A 114 -0.19 2.93 10.88
CA PHE A 114 0.05 3.29 12.26
C PHE A 114 -0.19 4.78 12.45
N TYR A 115 -0.93 5.13 13.49
CA TYR A 115 -0.97 6.48 14.03
C TYR A 115 0.17 6.64 15.05
N VAL A 116 0.97 7.68 14.90
CA VAL A 116 2.00 8.05 15.88
C VAL A 116 1.49 9.22 16.70
N ASP A 117 1.42 9.04 18.02
CA ASP A 117 0.97 10.08 18.95
C ASP A 117 2.07 11.10 19.29
N GLU A 118 1.72 12.09 20.11
CA GLU A 118 2.63 13.15 20.56
C GLU A 118 3.82 12.65 21.40
N PHE A 119 3.73 11.43 21.92
CA PHE A 119 4.80 10.76 22.68
C PHE A 119 5.64 9.82 21.80
N ASN A 120 5.51 9.93 20.48
CA ASN A 120 6.15 9.08 19.48
C ASN A 120 5.79 7.58 19.63
N LYS A 121 4.61 7.27 20.19
CA LYS A 121 4.11 5.91 20.32
C LYS A 121 3.23 5.56 19.12
N ALA A 122 3.53 4.43 18.49
CA ALA A 122 2.76 3.90 17.38
C ALA A 122 1.54 3.10 17.87
N HIS A 123 0.40 3.34 17.23
CA HIS A 123 -0.85 2.63 17.44
C HIS A 123 -1.33 2.10 16.09
N CYS A 124 -1.54 0.78 15.97
CA CYS A 124 -2.10 0.21 14.75
C CYS A 124 -3.53 0.75 14.58
N ILE A 125 -3.84 1.31 13.42
CA ILE A 125 -5.14 1.95 13.18
C ILE A 125 -6.29 0.96 13.38
N ASN A 126 -6.08 -0.31 13.05
CA ASN A 126 -7.11 -1.34 13.11
C ASN A 126 -7.58 -1.67 14.54
N HIS A 127 -6.80 -1.28 15.56
CA HIS A 127 -7.15 -1.49 16.96
C HIS A 127 -8.26 -0.55 17.47
N PHE A 128 -8.44 0.61 16.82
CA PHE A 128 -9.46 1.60 17.16
C PHE A 128 -10.30 2.03 15.94
N PHE A 129 -10.00 1.52 14.75
CA PHE A 129 -10.75 1.81 13.53
C PHE A 129 -10.88 0.55 12.68
N ASN A 130 -12.09 -0.01 12.59
CA ASN A 130 -12.36 -1.22 11.84
C ASN A 130 -12.25 -0.97 10.32
N LEU A 131 -11.07 -1.25 9.76
CA LEU A 131 -10.76 -1.00 8.36
C LEU A 131 -11.59 -1.87 7.41
N GLU A 132 -11.81 -3.15 7.74
CA GLU A 132 -12.60 -4.06 6.93
C GLU A 132 -14.03 -3.54 6.75
N LYS A 133 -14.68 -3.20 7.87
CA LYS A 133 -16.01 -2.60 7.87
C LYS A 133 -16.00 -1.26 7.14
N PHE A 134 -14.99 -0.42 7.34
CA PHE A 134 -14.88 0.85 6.63
C PHE A 134 -14.80 0.66 5.11
N PHE A 135 -13.96 -0.25 4.61
CA PHE A 135 -13.86 -0.53 3.18
C PHE A 135 -15.18 -1.07 2.60
N HIS A 136 -15.91 -1.87 3.37
CA HIS A 136 -17.23 -2.35 2.97
C HIS A 136 -18.27 -1.23 2.92
N GLU A 137 -18.33 -0.37 3.94
CA GLU A 137 -19.28 0.75 4.01
C GLU A 137 -18.98 1.78 2.90
N ILE A 138 -17.72 2.16 2.70
CA ILE A 138 -17.36 3.19 1.71
C ILE A 138 -17.59 2.74 0.26
N ALA A 139 -17.37 1.45 -0.06
CA ALA A 139 -17.65 0.90 -1.38
C ALA A 139 -19.14 0.95 -1.73
N ASN A 140 -20.01 0.85 -0.71
CA ASN A 140 -21.46 0.82 -0.85
C ASN A 140 -22.11 2.21 -0.67
N VAL A 141 -21.31 3.29 -0.59
CA VAL A 141 -21.84 4.65 -0.51
C VAL A 141 -22.67 4.93 -1.76
N ALA A 142 -23.96 5.18 -1.52
CA ALA A 142 -24.92 5.44 -2.59
C ALA A 142 -24.56 6.73 -3.35
N THR A 143 -24.63 6.68 -4.67
CA THR A 143 -24.57 7.89 -5.50
C THR A 143 -25.64 8.87 -5.02
N ALA A 144 -25.26 10.14 -4.81
CA ALA A 144 -26.20 11.23 -4.62
C ALA A 144 -26.94 11.53 -5.95
N LYS A 145 -27.73 10.58 -6.45
CA LYS A 145 -28.57 10.74 -7.64
C LYS A 145 -29.89 11.39 -7.23
N THR A 146 -30.03 12.64 -7.65
CA THR A 146 -31.28 13.35 -7.99
C THR A 146 -32.39 13.29 -6.93
N GLY A 147 -32.34 14.22 -5.96
CA GLY A 147 -33.43 14.46 -5.01
C GLY A 147 -33.26 15.80 -4.28
N HIS A 148 -34.35 16.33 -3.72
CA HIS A 148 -34.39 17.60 -2.98
C HIS A 148 -33.22 17.76 -1.99
N PHE A 149 -32.69 18.99 -1.88
CA PHE A 149 -31.54 19.36 -1.05
C PHE A 149 -31.53 18.74 0.37
N PHE A 150 -32.67 18.72 1.05
CA PHE A 150 -32.82 18.11 2.38
C PHE A 150 -32.54 16.59 2.39
N LYS A 151 -32.95 15.84 1.37
CA LYS A 151 -32.66 14.40 1.27
C LYS A 151 -31.18 14.13 1.05
N GLN A 152 -30.47 15.02 0.33
CA GLN A 152 -29.02 14.90 0.14
C GLN A 152 -28.25 15.15 1.43
N ILE A 153 -28.64 16.15 2.22
CA ILE A 153 -28.01 16.43 3.53
C ILE A 153 -28.22 15.25 4.50
N ILE A 154 -29.45 14.74 4.60
CA ILE A 154 -29.78 13.61 5.48
C ILE A 154 -29.01 12.35 5.06
N SER A 155 -28.94 12.08 3.74
CA SER A 155 -28.16 10.96 3.20
C SER A 155 -26.68 11.07 3.58
N ARG A 156 -26.05 12.23 3.33
CA ARG A 156 -24.65 12.49 3.71
C ARG A 156 -24.38 12.30 5.19
N TYR A 157 -25.28 12.78 6.05
CA TYR A 157 -25.17 12.60 7.50
C TYR A 157 -25.28 11.13 7.90
N THR A 158 -26.20 10.39 7.28
CA THR A 158 -26.39 8.96 7.54
C THR A 158 -25.15 8.17 7.13
N GLU A 159 -24.58 8.44 5.96
CA GLU A 159 -23.34 7.81 5.50
C GLU A 159 -22.16 8.18 6.42
N LEU A 160 -22.03 9.46 6.82
CA LEU A 160 -20.97 9.87 7.75
C LEU A 160 -21.08 9.13 9.08
N LYS A 161 -22.29 8.97 9.63
CA LYS A 161 -22.55 8.18 10.84
C LYS A 161 -22.22 6.69 10.66
N ARG A 162 -22.42 6.12 9.47
CA ARG A 162 -22.03 4.72 9.19
C ARG A 162 -20.52 4.57 9.24
N LEU A 163 -19.79 5.50 8.64
CA LEU A 163 -18.32 5.50 8.68
C LEU A 163 -17.81 5.76 10.11
N GLU A 164 -18.45 6.66 10.86
CA GLU A 164 -18.13 6.95 12.26
C GLU A 164 -18.25 5.71 13.15
N ARG A 165 -19.22 4.81 12.89
CA ARG A 165 -19.35 3.50 13.57
C ARG A 165 -18.21 2.51 13.30
N CYS A 166 -17.26 2.86 12.44
CA CYS A 166 -16.02 2.10 12.28
C CYS A 166 -14.97 2.54 13.29
N PHE A 167 -15.11 3.72 13.90
CA PHE A 167 -14.22 4.27 14.91
C PHE A 167 -14.68 3.91 16.33
N ASP A 168 -13.74 3.46 17.15
CA ASP A 168 -13.94 3.14 18.56
C ASP A 168 -13.23 4.20 19.42
N ASP A 169 -13.99 5.21 19.85
CA ASP A 169 -13.50 6.31 20.70
C ASP A 169 -12.87 5.81 22.02
N THR A 170 -13.25 4.62 22.50
CA THR A 170 -12.77 4.09 23.79
C THR A 170 -11.34 3.55 23.70
N LYS A 171 -10.92 3.14 22.50
CA LYS A 171 -9.58 2.62 22.21
C LYS A 171 -8.70 3.64 21.49
N ALA A 172 -9.31 4.72 21.00
CA ALA A 172 -8.61 5.76 20.28
C ALA A 172 -7.53 6.44 21.15
N PRO A 173 -6.35 6.73 20.59
CA PRO A 173 -5.33 7.53 21.25
C PRO A 173 -5.87 8.89 21.70
N ARG A 174 -5.28 9.43 22.77
CA ARG A 174 -5.81 10.64 23.44
C ARG A 174 -5.86 11.82 22.45
N GLY A 175 -7.05 12.40 22.30
CA GLY A 175 -7.28 13.54 21.43
C GLY A 175 -7.52 13.21 19.95
N LEU A 176 -7.42 11.94 19.53
CA LEU A 176 -7.80 11.54 18.18
C LEU A 176 -9.32 11.36 18.12
N THR A 177 -9.98 12.19 17.31
CA THR A 177 -11.42 12.04 17.00
C THR A 177 -11.59 11.54 15.58
N PHE A 178 -12.75 10.94 15.27
CA PHE A 178 -13.08 10.50 13.92
C PHE A 178 -12.92 11.62 12.87
N GLN A 179 -13.34 12.86 13.21
CA GLN A 179 -13.19 14.02 12.33
C GLN A 179 -11.72 14.41 12.09
N ARG A 180 -10.87 14.37 13.13
CA ARG A 180 -9.43 14.63 12.98
C ARG A 180 -8.75 13.56 12.13
N MET A 181 -9.19 12.30 12.25
CA MET A 181 -8.73 11.22 11.40
C MET A 181 -9.18 11.41 9.94
N LEU A 182 -10.42 11.84 9.69
CA LEU A 182 -10.91 12.17 8.34
C LEU A 182 -10.13 13.33 7.70
N GLN A 183 -9.85 14.39 8.46
CA GLN A 183 -9.02 15.51 7.98
C GLN A 183 -7.60 15.08 7.59
N ALA A 184 -7.08 13.98 8.16
CA ALA A 184 -5.80 13.42 7.74
C ALA A 184 -5.88 12.81 6.33
N PHE A 185 -7.03 12.26 5.93
CA PHE A 185 -7.28 11.80 4.56
C PHE A 185 -7.40 12.95 3.57
N ASP A 186 -7.91 14.13 3.97
CA ASP A 186 -7.90 15.32 3.10
C ASP A 186 -6.47 15.76 2.74
N GLY A 187 -5.51 15.52 3.63
CA GLY A 187 -4.08 15.72 3.37
C GLY A 187 -3.44 14.68 2.42
N TRP A 188 -4.12 13.57 2.10
CA TRP A 188 -3.73 12.65 1.02
C TRP A 188 -4.16 13.16 -0.35
N GLU A 189 -5.30 13.85 -0.41
CA GLU A 189 -5.86 14.38 -1.65
C GLU A 189 -5.27 15.74 -2.03
N ASP A 190 -5.16 16.64 -1.06
CA ASP A 190 -4.57 17.96 -1.26
C ASP A 190 -3.15 18.03 -0.67
N LYS A 191 -2.15 17.93 -1.56
CA LYS A 191 -0.73 18.02 -1.22
C LYS A 191 -0.34 19.39 -0.66
N SER A 192 -1.18 20.42 -0.76
CA SER A 192 -0.94 21.75 -0.17
C SER A 192 -1.34 21.79 1.32
N ILE A 193 -2.39 21.08 1.71
CA ILE A 193 -2.88 20.99 3.10
C ILE A 193 -1.92 20.12 3.95
N GLY A 194 -1.41 19.02 3.38
CA GLY A 194 -0.41 18.17 4.04
C GLY A 194 1.00 18.78 4.19
N ARG A 195 1.22 20.02 3.70
CA ARG A 195 2.50 20.75 3.73
C ARG A 195 2.48 22.02 4.60
N ASN A 196 1.38 22.33 5.25
CA ASN A 196 1.24 23.58 6.00
C ASN A 196 2.04 23.53 7.33
N PRO A 197 2.72 24.61 7.77
CA PRO A 197 3.54 24.62 8.99
C PRO A 197 2.78 24.23 10.28
N GLY A 198 1.46 24.42 10.31
CA GLY A 198 0.59 24.04 11.42
C GLY A 198 0.27 22.54 11.52
N TRP A 199 0.58 21.75 10.48
CA TRP A 199 0.40 20.29 10.52
C TRP A 199 1.36 19.63 11.52
N ASN A 200 2.47 20.29 11.85
CA ASN A 200 3.46 19.82 12.82
C ASN A 200 3.03 19.98 14.29
N GLN A 201 2.00 20.78 14.58
CA GLN A 201 1.60 21.06 15.97
C GLN A 201 0.45 20.16 16.46
N TYR A 202 -0.40 19.67 15.54
CA TYR A 202 -1.60 18.89 15.88
C TYR A 202 -2.00 17.83 14.83
N GLY A 203 -1.13 17.56 13.84
CA GLY A 203 -1.42 16.72 12.68
C GLY A 203 -1.07 15.25 12.87
N TYR A 204 -1.82 14.40 12.17
CA TYR A 204 -1.66 12.95 12.14
C TYR A 204 -0.28 12.55 11.58
N ASN A 205 0.64 12.05 12.43
CA ASN A 205 1.90 11.47 11.96
C ASN A 205 1.67 9.98 11.69
N GLY A 206 1.29 9.67 10.47
CA GLY A 206 1.10 8.29 10.04
C GLY A 206 2.39 7.64 9.57
N ILE A 207 2.65 6.40 9.99
CA ILE A 207 3.60 5.53 9.30
C ILE A 207 2.83 4.43 8.59
N PHE A 208 2.98 4.36 7.27
CA PHE A 208 2.43 3.27 6.48
C PHE A 208 3.48 2.19 6.24
N VAL A 209 3.24 0.97 6.70
CA VAL A 209 4.10 -0.18 6.44
C VAL A 209 3.42 -1.04 5.37
N ALA A 210 4.09 -1.20 4.24
CA ALA A 210 3.62 -1.99 3.12
C ALA A 210 4.68 -3.01 2.71
N GLY A 211 4.23 -4.13 2.16
CA GLY A 211 5.06 -5.04 1.38
C GLY A 211 4.57 -5.11 -0.06
N MET A 212 5.49 -5.22 -1.02
CA MET A 212 5.17 -5.57 -2.41
C MET A 212 6.01 -6.77 -2.83
N HIS A 213 5.34 -7.85 -3.23
CA HIS A 213 6.01 -9.14 -3.46
C HIS A 213 6.07 -9.48 -4.93
N PHE A 214 7.19 -9.19 -5.61
CA PHE A 214 7.33 -9.56 -7.02
C PHE A 214 7.27 -11.08 -7.23
N MET A 215 6.76 -11.50 -8.38
CA MET A 215 6.68 -12.92 -8.71
C MET A 215 8.00 -13.42 -9.31
N ASP A 216 8.31 -14.68 -9.02
CA ASP A 216 9.38 -15.44 -9.62
C ASP A 216 8.92 -16.86 -9.98
N SER A 217 9.85 -17.73 -10.37
CA SER A 217 9.55 -19.11 -10.79
C SER A 217 8.82 -19.96 -9.75
N THR A 218 8.84 -19.59 -8.46
CA THR A 218 8.22 -20.36 -7.37
C THR A 218 6.77 -19.96 -7.09
N ASN A 219 6.39 -18.74 -7.43
CA ASN A 219 5.09 -18.15 -7.09
C ASN A 219 4.39 -17.46 -8.29
N PHE A 220 4.85 -17.78 -9.51
CA PHE A 220 4.34 -17.19 -10.74
C PHE A 220 2.83 -17.47 -10.93
N ASN A 221 2.03 -16.42 -11.05
CA ASN A 221 0.58 -16.50 -11.15
C ASN A 221 0.05 -15.63 -12.29
N ILE A 222 -0.59 -16.27 -13.29
CA ILE A 222 -1.10 -15.60 -14.49
C ILE A 222 -2.27 -14.67 -14.15
N ARG A 223 -3.16 -15.03 -13.21
CA ARG A 223 -4.28 -14.16 -12.80
C ARG A 223 -3.78 -12.87 -12.18
N ARG A 224 -2.77 -12.99 -11.32
CA ARG A 224 -2.07 -11.86 -10.71
C ARG A 224 -1.42 -10.96 -11.77
N LEU A 225 -0.92 -11.55 -12.85
CA LEU A 225 -0.29 -10.85 -13.98
C LEU A 225 -1.27 -9.97 -14.76
N HIS A 226 -2.50 -10.44 -14.99
CA HIS A 226 -3.55 -9.67 -15.69
C HIS A 226 -3.94 -8.37 -14.96
N ARG A 227 -3.67 -8.32 -13.65
CA ARG A 227 -3.93 -7.16 -12.79
C ARG A 227 -2.63 -6.47 -12.34
N CYS A 228 -1.54 -6.63 -13.09
CA CYS A 228 -0.31 -5.92 -12.78
C CYS A 228 -0.51 -4.41 -13.02
N ILE A 229 0.04 -3.59 -12.14
CA ILE A 229 0.02 -2.13 -12.26
C ILE A 229 1.41 -1.54 -12.56
N ILE A 230 2.44 -2.40 -12.61
CA ILE A 230 3.82 -2.02 -12.92
C ILE A 230 4.20 -2.67 -14.24
N HIS A 231 4.57 -1.84 -15.23
CA HIS A 231 4.84 -2.30 -16.58
C HIS A 231 6.14 -1.73 -17.09
N TYR A 232 6.83 -2.49 -17.93
CA TYR A 232 7.83 -2.00 -18.85
C TYR A 232 7.18 -1.63 -20.18
N VAL A 233 7.72 -0.63 -20.83
CA VAL A 233 7.41 -0.31 -22.23
C VAL A 233 8.58 -0.80 -23.07
N THR A 234 8.30 -1.68 -24.03
CA THR A 234 9.29 -2.19 -24.98
C THR A 234 9.63 -1.15 -26.03
N LEU A 235 10.71 -1.37 -26.77
CA LEU A 235 11.07 -0.51 -27.91
C LEU A 235 10.00 -0.53 -29.01
N SER A 236 9.30 -1.66 -29.16
CA SER A 236 8.15 -1.81 -30.05
C SER A 236 6.86 -1.16 -29.53
N GLY A 237 6.90 -0.43 -28.41
CA GLY A 237 5.75 0.25 -27.81
C GLY A 237 4.77 -0.67 -27.08
N LYS A 238 5.11 -1.94 -26.88
CA LYS A 238 4.27 -2.88 -26.13
C LYS A 238 4.45 -2.67 -24.63
N ARG A 239 3.35 -2.77 -23.88
CA ARG A 239 3.37 -2.76 -22.41
C ARG A 239 3.45 -4.19 -21.89
N ILE A 240 4.45 -4.48 -21.07
CA ILE A 240 4.68 -5.81 -20.50
C ILE A 240 4.70 -5.71 -18.97
N PRO A 241 3.88 -6.48 -18.24
CA PRO A 241 3.93 -6.52 -16.79
C PRO A 241 5.33 -6.81 -16.24
N PHE A 242 5.74 -6.12 -15.19
CA PHE A 242 7.10 -6.22 -14.60
C PHE A 242 7.49 -7.67 -14.31
N CYS A 243 6.62 -8.42 -13.66
CA CYS A 243 6.87 -9.82 -13.32
C CYS A 243 6.93 -10.71 -14.56
N ASN A 244 6.15 -10.40 -15.62
CA ASN A 244 6.22 -11.16 -16.88
C ASN A 244 7.55 -10.92 -17.58
N TYR A 245 7.99 -9.67 -17.61
CA TYR A 245 9.25 -9.31 -18.23
C TYR A 245 10.42 -10.00 -17.53
N ASN A 246 10.48 -9.92 -16.20
CA ASN A 246 11.60 -10.45 -15.43
C ASN A 246 11.54 -11.96 -15.23
N ALA A 247 10.41 -12.51 -14.79
CA ALA A 247 10.28 -13.92 -14.42
C ALA A 247 9.56 -14.79 -15.46
N GLY A 248 8.95 -14.20 -16.49
CA GLY A 248 8.28 -14.93 -17.56
C GLY A 248 9.26 -15.61 -18.53
N LEU A 249 8.75 -16.56 -19.30
CA LEU A 249 9.55 -17.31 -20.27
C LEU A 249 9.97 -16.39 -21.44
N ARG A 250 11.26 -16.04 -21.47
CA ARG A 250 12.03 -15.52 -22.62
C ARG A 250 11.76 -14.10 -23.12
N ILE A 251 10.78 -13.38 -22.57
CA ILE A 251 10.47 -12.01 -23.00
C ILE A 251 11.64 -11.04 -22.81
N ARG A 252 12.34 -11.11 -21.67
CA ARG A 252 13.49 -10.26 -21.40
C ARG A 252 14.62 -10.47 -22.40
N ASN A 253 14.94 -11.73 -22.71
CA ASN A 253 16.03 -12.05 -23.63
C ASN A 253 15.74 -11.53 -25.05
N ASP A 254 14.49 -11.66 -25.50
CA ASP A 254 14.07 -11.17 -26.82
C ASP A 254 14.16 -9.64 -26.89
N GLU A 255 13.72 -8.93 -25.85
CA GLU A 255 13.78 -7.47 -25.77
C GLU A 255 15.21 -6.93 -25.61
N GLU A 256 16.06 -7.58 -24.81
CA GLU A 256 17.48 -7.22 -24.68
C GLU A 256 18.23 -7.45 -26.01
N ALA A 257 17.90 -8.51 -26.76
CA ALA A 257 18.48 -8.75 -28.08
C ALA A 257 18.11 -7.66 -29.09
N ILE A 258 16.87 -7.13 -29.04
CA ILE A 258 16.44 -6.01 -29.88
C ILE A 258 17.19 -4.73 -29.48
N ARG A 259 17.26 -4.42 -28.18
CA ARG A 259 18.00 -3.25 -27.65
C ARG A 259 19.46 -3.23 -28.08
N ASN A 260 20.14 -4.37 -27.98
CA ASN A 260 21.54 -4.47 -28.39
C ASN A 260 21.71 -4.22 -29.89
N LYS A 261 20.80 -4.74 -30.74
CA LYS A 261 20.82 -4.49 -32.19
C LYS A 261 20.58 -3.01 -32.54
N GLU A 262 19.67 -2.33 -31.84
CA GLU A 262 19.38 -0.91 -32.08
C GLU A 262 20.47 0.01 -31.54
N THR A 263 21.07 -0.33 -30.40
CA THR A 263 22.15 0.47 -29.79
C THR A 263 23.41 0.45 -30.66
N ILE A 264 23.72 -0.69 -31.26
CA ILE A 264 24.83 -0.80 -32.23
C ILE A 264 24.61 0.14 -33.43
N LYS A 265 23.37 0.26 -33.95
CA LYS A 265 23.06 1.18 -35.06
C LYS A 265 23.23 2.66 -34.74
N VAL A 266 23.16 3.06 -33.46
CA VAL A 266 23.33 4.46 -33.03
C VAL A 266 24.81 4.81 -32.83
N LEU A 267 25.65 3.81 -32.56
CA LEU A 267 27.10 3.99 -32.37
C LEU A 267 27.91 3.93 -33.68
N ASP A 268 27.30 3.45 -34.76
CA ASP A 268 27.87 3.41 -36.12
C ASP A 268 27.60 4.71 -36.94
N ILE A 269 27.26 5.82 -36.27
CA ILE A 269 27.06 7.17 -36.85
C ILE A 269 28.08 8.13 -36.23
#